data_AF-A0AAV9Q398-F1
#
_entry.id   AF-A0AAV9Q398-F1
#
_cell.length_a   1.000
_cell.length_b   1.000
_cell.length_c   1.000
_cell.angle_alpha   90.00
_cell.angle_beta   90.00
_cell.angle_gamma   90.00
#
_symmetry.space_group_name_H-M   'P 1'
#
loop_
_entity.id
_entity.type
_entity.pdbx_description
1 polymer ?
#
loop_
_entity_poly.entity_id
_entity_poly.type
_entity_poly.pdbx_seq_one_letter_code
_entity_poly.pdbx_strand_id
1 'polypeptide(L)'
;MTKLLNVHFAGEYLMTGLPEYRNGGLLVDTGLLTLKEEDRQIGLKNYHRMIGDGNAVEVVPTFEPSDDVIVEWRAVTVGFLDELLTAVNEGLGLEGSEQLTLAQMLEAGTWKGGREIAKVSRPIKGGPPIGIISDGTVF
;
A
#
# COMPACT_ATOMS: atom_id res chain seq x y z
N MET A 1 -8.62 -15.16 21.69
CA MET A 1 -9.19 -16.30 20.92
C MET A 1 -10.57 -15.88 20.44
N THR A 2 -10.71 -15.64 19.14
CA THR A 2 -11.99 -15.26 18.53
C THR A 2 -12.80 -16.52 18.24
N LYS A 3 -14.07 -16.53 18.62
CA LYS A 3 -14.99 -17.65 18.38
C LYS A 3 -16.02 -17.21 17.35
N LEU A 4 -15.98 -17.81 16.16
CA LEU A 4 -16.95 -17.57 15.09
C LEU A 4 -17.63 -18.89 14.74
N LEU A 5 -18.96 -18.94 14.81
CA LEU A 5 -19.75 -20.16 14.49
C LEU A 5 -19.31 -21.42 15.26
N ASN A 6 -18.91 -21.27 16.52
CA ASN A 6 -18.34 -22.34 17.36
C ASN A 6 -17.00 -22.94 16.87
N VAL A 7 -16.36 -22.33 15.88
CA VAL A 7 -15.00 -22.66 15.47
C VAL A 7 -14.01 -21.80 16.24
N HIS A 8 -12.94 -22.44 16.72
CA HIS A 8 -11.84 -21.79 17.43
C HIS A 8 -10.65 -21.62 16.48
N PHE A 9 -10.24 -20.38 16.25
CA PHE A 9 -9.06 -20.06 15.45
C PHE A 9 -7.89 -19.76 16.39
N ALA A 10 -6.81 -20.54 16.26
CA ALA A 10 -5.56 -20.34 16.99
C ALA A 10 -4.54 -19.60 16.10
N GLY A 11 -3.71 -18.74 16.71
CA GLY A 11 -2.65 -18.04 15.98
C GLY A 11 -3.11 -16.87 15.08
N GLU A 12 -4.37 -16.44 15.19
CA GLU A 12 -4.90 -15.28 14.43
C GLU A 12 -4.03 -14.02 14.60
N TYR A 13 -3.48 -13.80 15.80
CA TYR A 13 -2.60 -12.69 16.13
C TYR A 13 -1.20 -12.77 15.48
N LEU A 14 -0.86 -13.89 14.85
CA LEU A 14 0.38 -14.08 14.09
C LEU A 14 0.20 -13.82 12.59
N MET A 15 -1.02 -13.57 12.15
CA MET A 15 -1.28 -13.23 10.75
C MET A 15 -0.78 -11.81 10.47
N THR A 16 -0.23 -11.61 9.27
CA THR A 16 0.18 -10.30 8.75
C THR A 16 -0.48 -10.07 7.39
N GLY A 17 -0.34 -8.86 6.83
CA GLY A 17 -0.82 -8.55 5.49
C GLY A 17 -0.08 -9.36 4.42
N LEU A 18 -0.78 -9.76 3.33
CA LEU A 18 -0.10 -10.46 2.23
C LEU A 18 0.76 -9.46 1.42
N PRO A 19 1.93 -9.86 0.90
CA PRO A 19 2.83 -8.97 0.15
C PRO A 19 2.24 -8.30 -1.09
N GLU A 20 1.20 -8.89 -1.68
CA GLU A 20 0.47 -8.33 -2.82
C GLU A 20 -0.57 -7.26 -2.44
N TYR A 21 -0.81 -7.01 -1.15
CA TYR A 21 -1.81 -6.04 -0.71
C TYR A 21 -1.48 -4.63 -1.23
N ARG A 22 -2.47 -4.03 -1.90
CA ARG A 22 -2.39 -2.71 -2.56
C ARG A 22 -2.48 -1.54 -1.57
N ASN A 23 -1.76 -1.65 -0.47
CA ASN A 23 -1.85 -0.76 0.69
C ASN A 23 -0.65 0.18 0.81
N GLY A 24 0.46 -0.15 0.14
CA GLY A 24 1.71 0.62 0.21
C GLY A 24 1.60 2.05 -0.33
N GLY A 25 0.58 2.35 -1.15
CA GLY A 25 0.38 3.69 -1.71
C GLY A 25 0.16 4.74 -0.62
N LEU A 26 -0.55 4.36 0.45
CA LEU A 26 -0.77 5.25 1.59
C LEU A 26 0.55 5.73 2.23
N LEU A 27 1.52 4.82 2.39
CA LEU A 27 2.79 5.13 3.05
C LEU A 27 3.62 6.12 2.23
N VAL A 28 3.53 6.05 0.90
CA VAL A 28 4.20 6.98 0.00
C VAL A 28 3.47 8.32 -0.03
N ASP A 29 2.14 8.30 -0.13
CA ASP A 29 1.33 9.53 -0.23
C ASP A 29 1.31 10.37 1.03
N THR A 30 1.47 9.74 2.19
CA THR A 30 1.61 10.43 3.48
C THR A 30 3.04 10.89 3.75
N GLY A 31 4.00 10.49 2.91
CA GLY A 31 5.41 10.85 3.05
C GLY A 31 6.20 10.01 4.06
N LEU A 32 5.61 8.92 4.61
CA LEU A 32 6.35 7.98 5.46
C LEU A 32 7.47 7.29 4.66
N LEU A 33 7.15 6.91 3.43
CA LEU A 33 8.10 6.38 2.45
C LEU A 33 8.27 7.36 1.30
N THR A 34 9.46 7.40 0.73
CA THR A 34 9.74 8.20 -0.47
C THR A 34 10.69 7.43 -1.36
N LEU A 35 10.42 7.44 -2.67
CA LEU A 35 11.34 6.89 -3.66
C LEU A 35 12.67 7.62 -3.61
N LYS A 36 13.78 6.89 -3.72
CA LYS A 36 15.08 7.51 -3.97
C LYS A 36 15.00 8.32 -5.26
N GLU A 37 15.73 9.43 -5.32
CA GLU A 37 15.65 10.34 -6.46
C GLU A 37 16.07 9.65 -7.77
N GLU A 38 17.07 8.77 -7.73
CA GLU A 38 17.52 7.98 -8.87
C GLU A 38 16.41 7.05 -9.40
N ASP A 39 15.75 6.30 -8.53
CA ASP A 39 14.64 5.41 -8.89
C ASP A 39 13.47 6.22 -9.44
N ARG A 40 13.16 7.36 -8.82
CA ARG A 40 12.12 8.27 -9.29
C ARG A 40 12.37 8.70 -10.74
N GLN A 41 13.60 9.09 -11.08
CA GLN A 41 13.95 9.49 -12.44
C GLN A 41 13.84 8.32 -13.43
N ILE A 42 14.30 7.13 -13.04
CA ILE A 42 14.17 5.90 -13.85
C ILE A 42 12.71 5.58 -14.12
N GLY A 43 11.87 5.55 -13.08
CA GLY A 43 10.45 5.25 -13.19
C GLY A 43 9.69 6.29 -14.03
N LEU A 44 10.06 7.57 -13.93
CA LEU A 44 9.46 8.62 -14.79
C LEU A 44 9.86 8.44 -16.25
N LYS A 45 11.10 8.05 -16.54
CA LYS A 45 11.53 7.74 -17.91
C LYS A 45 10.77 6.54 -18.47
N ASN A 46 10.57 5.51 -17.65
CA ASN A 46 9.77 4.34 -18.01
C ASN A 46 8.33 4.72 -18.35
N TYR A 47 7.67 5.52 -17.50
CA TYR A 47 6.32 6.01 -17.73
C TYR A 47 6.19 6.72 -19.10
N HIS A 48 7.08 7.67 -19.39
CA HIS A 48 7.01 8.41 -20.67
C HIS A 48 7.25 7.50 -21.88
N ARG A 49 8.14 6.50 -21.76
CA ARG A 49 8.35 5.50 -22.81
C ARG A 49 7.08 4.67 -23.09
N MET A 50 6.28 4.37 -22.06
CA MET A 50 5.04 3.61 -22.22
C MET A 50 3.90 4.41 -22.86
N ILE A 51 3.78 5.70 -22.51
CA ILE A 51 2.69 6.54 -23.04
C ILE A 51 3.02 7.08 -24.45
N GLY A 52 4.30 7.15 -24.82
CA GLY A 52 4.73 7.66 -26.12
C GLY A 52 4.32 9.12 -26.31
N ASP A 53 3.77 9.47 -27.48
CA ASP A 53 3.27 10.81 -27.82
C ASP A 53 1.88 11.13 -27.21
N GLY A 54 1.34 10.24 -26.38
CA GLY A 54 0.09 10.47 -25.68
C GLY A 54 0.20 11.59 -24.64
N ASN A 55 -0.84 12.41 -24.51
CA ASN A 55 -0.90 13.42 -23.46
C ASN A 55 -0.95 12.73 -22.09
N ALA A 56 0.12 12.86 -21.31
CA ALA A 56 0.15 12.39 -19.94
C ALA A 56 -0.76 13.26 -19.07
N VAL A 57 -1.79 12.63 -18.49
CA VAL A 57 -2.79 13.35 -17.68
C VAL A 57 -2.39 13.38 -16.20
N GLU A 58 -1.80 12.29 -15.71
CA GLU A 58 -1.21 12.17 -14.38
C GLU A 58 0.01 11.25 -14.45
N VAL A 59 1.17 11.79 -14.10
CA VAL A 59 2.48 11.16 -14.25
C VAL A 59 2.92 10.56 -12.92
N VAL A 60 3.20 9.26 -12.91
CA VAL A 60 3.76 8.55 -11.76
C VAL A 60 4.96 7.71 -12.19
N PRO A 61 6.03 7.62 -11.37
CA PRO A 61 7.12 6.68 -11.63
C PRO A 61 6.57 5.27 -11.79
N THR A 62 6.99 4.54 -12.83
CA THR A 62 6.40 3.25 -13.19
C THR A 62 7.48 2.19 -13.42
N PHE A 63 7.24 1.00 -12.89
CA PHE A 63 8.20 -0.11 -12.81
C PHE A 63 7.55 -1.46 -13.14
N GLU A 64 8.35 -2.43 -13.57
CA GLU A 64 7.90 -3.81 -13.72
C GLU A 64 7.70 -4.47 -12.34
N PRO A 65 6.81 -5.46 -12.17
CA PRO A 65 6.60 -6.14 -10.90
C PRO A 65 7.88 -6.78 -10.32
N SER A 66 8.81 -7.17 -11.19
CA SER A 66 10.09 -7.76 -10.83
C SER A 66 11.20 -6.75 -10.52
N ASP A 67 10.97 -5.45 -10.75
CA ASP A 67 11.98 -4.43 -10.43
C ASP A 67 12.19 -4.37 -8.91
N ASP A 68 13.45 -4.22 -8.48
CA ASP A 68 13.83 -4.18 -7.07
C ASP A 68 13.00 -3.15 -6.29
N VAL A 69 12.69 -2.00 -6.90
CA VAL A 69 11.84 -0.95 -6.31
C VAL A 69 10.47 -1.49 -5.89
N ILE A 70 9.83 -2.33 -6.71
CA ILE A 70 8.51 -2.89 -6.40
C ILE A 70 8.62 -3.96 -5.32
N VAL A 71 9.64 -4.81 -5.41
CA VAL A 71 9.89 -5.86 -4.41
C VAL A 71 10.20 -5.27 -3.04
N GLU A 72 11.10 -4.29 -2.98
CA GLU A 72 11.44 -3.56 -1.76
C GLU A 72 10.23 -2.84 -1.19
N TRP A 73 9.49 -2.09 -2.01
CA TRP A 73 8.31 -1.36 -1.56
C TRP A 73 7.25 -2.27 -0.93
N ARG A 74 7.03 -3.46 -1.50
CA ARG A 74 6.10 -4.45 -0.94
C ARG A 74 6.61 -5.05 0.35
N ALA A 75 7.88 -5.44 0.39
CA ALA A 75 8.49 -6.00 1.57
C ALA A 75 8.40 -5.03 2.76
N VAL A 76 8.74 -3.75 2.55
CA VAL A 76 8.62 -2.73 3.60
C VAL A 76 7.17 -2.43 3.94
N THR A 77 6.26 -2.45 2.95
CA THR A 77 4.82 -2.26 3.21
C THR A 77 4.33 -3.31 4.21
N VAL A 78 4.61 -4.60 4.00
CA VAL A 78 4.19 -5.67 4.93
C VAL A 78 4.71 -5.40 6.34
N GLY A 79 5.99 -5.06 6.49
CA GLY A 79 6.57 -4.73 7.81
C GLY A 79 5.89 -3.53 8.48
N PHE A 80 5.64 -2.46 7.72
CA PHE A 80 5.00 -1.25 8.26
C PHE A 80 3.51 -1.43 8.58
N LEU A 81 2.80 -2.40 7.98
CA LEU A 81 1.39 -2.63 8.32
C LEU A 81 1.22 -3.04 9.80
N ASP A 82 2.14 -3.84 10.32
CA ASP A 82 2.13 -4.29 11.72
C ASP A 82 2.50 -3.14 12.68
N GLU A 83 3.50 -2.33 12.30
CA GLU A 83 3.87 -1.12 13.08
C GLU A 83 2.75 -0.08 13.09
N LEU A 84 2.07 0.10 11.94
CA LEU A 84 0.99 1.07 11.79
C LEU A 84 -0.22 0.73 12.66
N LEU A 85 -0.55 -0.56 12.80
CA LEU A 85 -1.63 -0.99 13.70
C LEU A 85 -1.37 -0.51 15.13
N THR A 86 -0.15 -0.73 15.62
CA THR A 86 0.28 -0.30 16.95
C THR A 86 0.19 1.22 17.07
N ALA A 87 0.80 1.95 16.14
CA ALA A 87 0.83 3.42 16.16
C ALA A 87 -0.57 4.06 16.07
N VAL A 88 -1.49 3.48 15.30
CA VAL A 88 -2.87 3.98 15.17
C VAL A 88 -3.67 3.74 16.45
N ASN A 89 -3.56 2.55 17.04
CA ASN A 89 -4.23 2.26 18.31
C ASN A 89 -3.72 3.19 19.42
N GLU A 90 -2.40 3.39 19.51
CA GLU A 90 -1.79 4.35 20.45
C GLU A 90 -2.26 5.79 20.20
N GLY A 91 -2.22 6.24 18.94
CA GLY A 91 -2.61 7.61 18.56
C GLY A 91 -4.10 7.91 18.79
N LEU A 92 -4.95 6.89 18.75
CA LEU A 92 -6.38 7.00 19.05
C LEU A 92 -6.70 6.72 20.54
N GLY A 93 -5.73 6.30 21.35
CA GLY A 93 -5.92 5.93 22.75
C GLY A 93 -6.80 4.69 22.92
N LEU A 94 -6.77 3.75 21.96
CA LEU A 94 -7.54 2.52 22.01
C LEU A 94 -6.79 1.45 22.81
N GLU A 95 -7.47 0.86 23.80
CA GLU A 95 -6.90 -0.11 24.72
C GLU A 95 -7.82 -1.34 24.88
N GLY A 96 -7.21 -2.48 25.25
CA GLY A 96 -7.96 -3.70 25.54
C GLY A 96 -8.83 -4.17 24.38
N SER A 97 -10.14 -4.30 24.63
CA SER A 97 -11.11 -4.76 23.62
C SER A 97 -11.45 -3.72 22.55
N GLU A 98 -11.10 -2.44 22.76
CA GLU A 98 -11.39 -1.36 21.82
C GLU A 98 -10.32 -1.21 20.75
N GLN A 99 -9.18 -1.91 20.90
CA GLN A 99 -8.12 -1.90 19.90
C GLN A 99 -8.63 -2.39 18.56
N LEU A 100 -8.25 -1.66 17.52
CA LEU A 100 -8.39 -2.14 16.15
C LEU A 100 -7.58 -3.43 16.01
N THR A 101 -8.16 -4.38 15.28
CA THR A 101 -7.49 -5.57 14.80
C THR A 101 -6.70 -5.27 13.53
N LEU A 102 -5.72 -6.12 13.21
CA LEU A 102 -5.00 -6.00 11.94
C LEU A 102 -5.96 -6.01 10.74
N ALA A 103 -6.95 -6.90 10.72
CA ALA A 103 -7.93 -6.98 9.63
C ALA A 103 -8.70 -5.65 9.43
N GLN A 104 -9.12 -4.99 10.51
CA GLN A 104 -9.76 -3.67 10.43
C GLN A 104 -8.81 -2.60 9.90
N MET A 105 -7.54 -2.62 10.34
CA MET A 105 -6.52 -1.69 9.89
C MET A 105 -6.14 -1.89 8.42
N LEU A 106 -6.14 -3.13 7.93
CA LEU A 106 -5.89 -3.45 6.53
C LEU A 106 -7.03 -2.96 5.64
N GLU A 107 -8.28 -3.33 5.94
CA GLU A 107 -9.43 -3.04 5.08
C GLU A 107 -9.90 -1.59 5.15
N ALA A 108 -10.21 -1.10 6.35
CA ALA A 108 -10.77 0.24 6.53
C ALA A 108 -9.68 1.32 6.66
N GLY A 109 -8.51 0.95 7.19
CA GLY A 109 -7.38 1.86 7.33
C GLY A 109 -6.62 2.00 6.01
N THR A 110 -5.64 1.13 5.79
CA THR A 110 -4.66 1.28 4.71
C THR A 110 -5.25 1.14 3.31
N TRP A 111 -6.15 0.18 3.08
CA TRP A 111 -6.76 -0.05 1.77
C TRP A 111 -7.75 1.05 1.38
N LYS A 112 -8.79 1.28 2.20
CA LYS A 112 -9.79 2.32 1.93
C LYS A 112 -9.22 3.72 2.08
N GLY A 113 -8.53 4.01 3.19
CA GLY A 113 -7.89 5.31 3.42
C GLY A 113 -6.86 5.65 2.36
N GLY A 114 -6.04 4.68 1.94
CA GLY A 114 -5.09 4.84 0.83
C GLY A 114 -5.77 5.22 -0.48
N ARG A 115 -6.92 4.62 -0.82
CA ARG A 115 -7.70 5.00 -2.01
C ARG A 115 -8.28 6.40 -1.93
N GLU A 116 -8.77 6.82 -0.77
CA GLU A 116 -9.32 8.16 -0.60
C GLU A 116 -8.22 9.21 -0.76
N ILE A 117 -7.05 9.00 -0.12
CA ILE A 117 -5.88 9.85 -0.33
C ILE A 117 -5.43 9.81 -1.79
N ALA A 118 -5.46 8.65 -2.44
CA ALA A 118 -5.08 8.55 -3.83
C ALA A 118 -5.99 9.37 -4.76
N LYS A 119 -7.30 9.46 -4.49
CA LYS A 119 -8.21 10.33 -5.23
C LYS A 119 -7.96 11.82 -4.98
N VAL A 120 -7.42 12.19 -3.81
CA VAL A 120 -7.06 13.59 -3.54
C VAL A 120 -5.76 13.94 -4.25
N SER A 121 -4.74 13.09 -4.12
CA SER A 121 -3.41 13.32 -4.71
C SER A 121 -3.39 13.17 -6.23
N ARG A 122 -4.22 12.26 -6.76
CA ARG A 122 -4.37 11.97 -8.19
C ARG A 122 -5.86 11.96 -8.57
N PRO A 123 -6.52 13.13 -8.68
CA PRO A 123 -7.96 13.23 -8.88
C PRO A 123 -8.49 12.69 -10.22
N ILE A 124 -7.63 12.52 -11.22
CA ILE A 124 -8.11 12.09 -12.55
C ILE A 124 -8.18 10.56 -12.65
N LYS A 125 -7.12 9.86 -12.23
CA LYS A 125 -7.03 8.39 -12.28
C LYS A 125 -7.29 7.73 -10.93
N GLY A 126 -7.06 8.41 -9.81
CA GLY A 126 -7.12 7.82 -8.47
C GLY A 126 -6.16 6.64 -8.26
N GLY A 127 -5.16 6.52 -9.13
CA GLY A 127 -4.21 5.40 -9.17
C GLY A 127 -3.12 5.50 -8.10
N PRO A 128 -2.26 4.49 -7.93
CA PRO A 128 -1.20 4.50 -6.93
C PRO A 128 -0.12 5.57 -7.24
N PRO A 129 0.64 6.03 -6.23
CA PRO A 129 1.78 6.95 -6.43
C PRO A 129 2.98 6.33 -7.15
N ILE A 130 3.07 4.99 -7.17
CA ILE A 130 4.05 4.22 -7.92
C ILE A 130 3.26 3.30 -8.85
N GLY A 131 3.44 3.46 -10.16
CA GLY A 131 2.82 2.64 -11.19
C GLY A 131 3.49 1.29 -11.31
N ILE A 132 2.71 0.25 -11.57
CA ILE A 132 3.20 -1.10 -11.88
C ILE A 132 2.77 -1.44 -13.30
N ILE A 133 3.72 -1.87 -14.12
CA ILE A 133 3.49 -2.38 -15.46
C ILE A 133 2.97 -3.81 -15.31
N SER A 134 1.66 -3.98 -15.25
CA SER A 134 1.06 -5.31 -15.10
C SER A 134 0.02 -5.55 -16.19
N ASP A 135 0.08 -6.74 -16.78
CA ASP A 135 -0.95 -7.31 -17.64
C ASP A 135 -1.98 -8.14 -16.84
N GLY A 136 -1.86 -8.16 -15.51
CA GLY A 136 -2.70 -8.92 -14.59
C GLY A 136 -2.27 -10.37 -14.36
N THR A 137 -1.17 -10.82 -14.97
CA THR A 137 -0.62 -12.18 -14.73
C THR A 137 0.31 -12.23 -13.51
N VAL A 138 0.98 -11.13 -13.22
CA VAL A 138 1.79 -10.95 -12.02
C VAL A 138 1.20 -9.78 -11.23
N PHE A 139 0.74 -10.10 -10.03
CA PHE A 139 0.24 -9.11 -9.10
C PHE A 139 1.36 -8.34 -8.51
#